data_AF-A0A2E1UWA2-F1
#
_entry.id   AF-A0A2E1UWA2-F1
#
_cell.length_a   1.000
_cell.length_b   1.000
_cell.length_c   1.000
_cell.angle_alpha   90.00
_cell.angle_beta   90.00
_cell.angle_gamma   90.00
#
_symmetry.space_group_name_H-M   'P 1'
#
loop_
_entity.id
_entity.type
_entity.pdbx_description
1 polymer ?
#
loop_
_entity_poly.entity_id
_entity_poly.type
_entity_poly.pdbx_seq_one_letter_code
_entity_poly.pdbx_strand_id
1 'polypeptide(L)'
;MAIFRAGKRVGPFDIRVGFPRDKSLDRVDQDPRLRQHANTENTIGRFRSAMAKAEGYARTTRFAVRLFLPVSLNKLVQESNDIVLKEGQSIHPRLAEQARQSNPDPQYMHNLASQLGQQVNIHCDTVAMPGHDLQTQAIQYGSAPEYEMVQAHAFTGQINASFYADKYLRERHFMEAWQKLAVDMNTHKAKYYDDYIGKMHIYQLGSLDGEGDRDVPTYGIEATEVYPATISAIDYNYAGNNIVKINVGFNYKQWYNLTADGIAGIEFGSSRQTLHPVKGRPGIDGLLDKLPPELGRAGRSIFNQAKNQLPIGRLTRGKIFPPFT
;
A
#
# COMPACT_ATOMS: atom_id res chain seq x y z
N MET A 1 48.38 -27.08 37.40
CA MET A 1 48.87 -27.90 38.54
C MET A 1 48.31 -29.32 38.35
N ALA A 2 49.03 -30.43 38.58
CA ALA A 2 48.55 -31.81 38.29
C ALA A 2 48.38 -32.61 39.59
N ILE A 3 47.38 -33.51 39.68
CA ILE A 3 47.07 -34.29 40.90
C ILE A 3 48.00 -35.50 41.06
N PHE A 4 48.52 -36.06 39.97
CA PHE A 4 49.55 -37.11 39.98
C PHE A 4 50.62 -36.81 38.93
N ARG A 5 51.89 -36.98 39.31
CA ARG A 5 53.05 -36.75 38.45
C ARG A 5 53.97 -37.97 38.53
N ALA A 6 53.97 -38.79 37.49
CA ALA A 6 54.92 -39.88 37.34
C ALA A 6 55.72 -39.64 36.05
N GLY A 7 57.04 -39.78 36.14
CA GLY A 7 57.95 -39.58 35.02
C GLY A 7 59.16 -40.50 35.17
N LYS A 8 59.61 -41.06 34.05
CA LYS A 8 60.84 -41.85 33.97
C LYS A 8 61.68 -41.27 32.83
N ARG A 9 62.94 -40.94 33.13
CA ARG A 9 63.87 -40.35 32.18
C ARG A 9 64.29 -41.42 31.18
N VAL A 10 64.07 -41.21 29.88
CA VAL A 10 64.49 -42.12 28.82
C VAL A 10 65.35 -41.30 27.85
N GLY A 11 66.67 -41.43 27.98
CA GLY A 11 67.63 -40.67 27.16
C GLY A 11 67.60 -39.15 27.44
N PRO A 12 67.86 -38.29 26.43
CA PRO A 12 67.96 -36.84 26.62
C PRO A 12 66.60 -36.14 26.81
N PHE A 13 65.49 -36.85 26.70
CA PHE A 13 64.14 -36.29 26.85
C PHE A 13 63.49 -36.73 28.16
N ASP A 14 62.81 -35.80 28.82
CA ASP A 14 62.04 -36.04 30.04
C ASP A 14 60.56 -36.10 29.69
N ILE A 15 60.00 -37.32 29.65
CA ILE A 15 58.59 -37.54 29.33
C ILE A 15 57.82 -37.61 30.65
N ARG A 16 56.95 -36.62 30.86
CA ARG A 16 56.10 -36.51 32.04
C ARG A 16 54.63 -36.61 31.61
N VAL A 17 53.95 -37.64 32.09
CA VAL A 17 52.51 -37.82 31.91
C VAL A 17 51.85 -37.42 33.23
N GLY A 18 50.87 -36.52 33.17
CA GLY A 18 50.14 -36.06 34.35
C GLY A 18 48.71 -35.72 33.99
N PHE A 19 47.78 -36.09 34.88
CA PHE A 19 46.39 -35.68 34.76
C PHE A 19 46.26 -34.21 35.19
N PRO A 20 45.73 -33.31 34.34
CA PRO A 20 45.55 -31.91 34.69
C PRO A 20 44.57 -31.77 35.88
N ARG A 21 44.84 -30.84 36.83
CA ARG A 21 43.87 -30.47 37.88
C ARG A 21 42.73 -29.63 37.35
N ASP A 22 42.91 -29.05 36.17
CA ASP A 22 41.91 -28.24 35.51
C ASP A 22 41.09 -29.13 34.56
N LYS A 23 39.79 -29.22 34.83
CA LYS A 23 38.81 -29.98 34.03
C LYS A 23 38.06 -29.09 33.05
N SER A 24 38.45 -27.83 32.89
CA SER A 24 37.81 -26.88 31.95
C SER A 24 37.85 -27.35 30.49
N LEU A 25 38.84 -28.18 30.13
CA LEU A 25 39.01 -28.76 28.80
C LEU A 25 38.68 -30.27 28.76
N ASP A 26 38.06 -30.80 29.81
CA ASP A 26 37.59 -32.19 29.84
C ASP A 26 36.19 -32.27 29.19
N ARG A 27 36.05 -33.09 28.15
CA ARG A 27 34.78 -33.30 27.40
C ARG A 27 34.17 -32.03 26.78
N VAL A 28 35.00 -31.19 26.16
CA VAL A 28 34.55 -29.99 25.43
C VAL A 28 33.48 -30.34 24.39
N ASP A 29 33.59 -31.49 23.71
CA ASP A 29 32.61 -31.96 22.72
C ASP A 29 31.20 -32.24 23.30
N GLN A 30 31.11 -32.42 24.62
CA GLN A 30 29.86 -32.67 25.36
C GLN A 30 29.38 -31.43 26.12
N ASP A 31 30.05 -30.28 25.98
CA ASP A 31 29.65 -29.03 26.64
C ASP A 31 28.29 -28.56 26.07
N PRO A 32 27.22 -28.48 26.90
CA PRO A 32 25.92 -28.00 26.47
C PRO A 32 25.96 -26.58 25.88
N ARG A 33 26.95 -25.75 26.25
CA ARG A 33 27.11 -24.37 25.77
C ARG A 33 27.49 -24.30 24.30
N LEU A 34 28.21 -25.31 23.78
CA LEU A 34 28.58 -25.39 22.36
C LEU A 34 27.42 -25.88 21.47
N ARG A 35 26.38 -26.46 22.08
CA ARG A 35 25.14 -26.90 21.41
C ARG A 35 24.01 -25.87 21.49
N GLN A 36 24.22 -24.75 22.18
CA GLN A 36 23.25 -23.66 22.21
C GLN A 36 23.28 -22.91 20.89
N HIS A 37 22.28 -23.18 20.03
CA HIS A 37 21.99 -22.29 18.91
C HIS A 37 21.42 -20.98 19.44
N ALA A 38 21.76 -19.87 18.80
CA ALA A 38 21.10 -18.59 19.07
C ALA A 38 19.58 -18.77 18.91
N ASN A 39 18.80 -18.35 19.91
CA ASN A 39 17.35 -18.39 19.81
C ASN A 39 16.90 -17.44 18.68
N THR A 40 16.61 -18.00 17.51
CA THR A 40 16.12 -17.25 16.34
C THR A 40 14.69 -16.78 16.52
N GLU A 41 13.95 -17.34 17.49
CA GLU A 41 12.58 -16.98 17.82
C GLU A 41 12.49 -15.92 18.93
N ASN A 42 13.36 -14.92 18.89
CA ASN A 42 13.19 -13.76 19.75
C ASN A 42 11.98 -12.93 19.27
N THR A 43 11.32 -12.21 20.17
CA THR A 43 10.20 -11.30 19.86
C THR A 43 10.56 -10.31 18.74
N ILE A 44 11.78 -9.78 18.77
CA ILE A 44 12.32 -8.91 17.71
C ILE A 44 12.52 -9.68 16.38
N GLY A 45 12.93 -10.94 16.44
CA GLY A 45 13.07 -11.80 15.27
C GLY A 45 11.73 -12.07 14.59
N ARG A 46 10.68 -12.34 15.38
CA ARG A 46 9.29 -12.51 14.90
C ARG A 46 8.72 -11.21 14.32
N PHE A 47 9.02 -10.06 14.94
CA PHE A 47 8.63 -8.77 14.39
C PHE A 47 9.30 -8.49 13.05
N ARG A 48 10.62 -8.71 12.95
CA ARG A 48 11.36 -8.52 11.69
C ARG A 48 10.89 -9.49 10.59
N SER A 49 10.59 -10.74 10.92
CA SER A 49 10.06 -11.69 9.94
C SER A 49 8.65 -11.34 9.50
N ALA A 50 7.78 -10.85 10.41
CA ALA A 50 6.46 -10.35 10.06
C ALA A 50 6.53 -9.08 9.19
N MET A 51 7.44 -8.16 9.49
CA MET A 51 7.69 -6.96 8.68
C MET A 51 8.18 -7.33 7.27
N ALA A 52 9.17 -8.23 7.18
CA ALA A 52 9.67 -8.70 5.88
C ALA A 52 8.59 -9.46 5.09
N LYS A 53 7.73 -10.22 5.78
CA LYS A 53 6.58 -10.89 5.17
C LYS A 53 5.56 -9.91 4.60
N ALA A 54 5.42 -8.73 5.20
CA ALA A 54 4.50 -7.69 4.76
C ALA A 54 5.11 -6.76 3.68
N GLU A 55 6.33 -7.03 3.19
CA GLU A 55 7.06 -6.19 2.23
C GLU A 55 7.24 -4.72 2.70
N GLY A 56 7.08 -4.48 4.00
CA GLY A 56 7.13 -3.16 4.63
C GLY A 56 5.80 -2.74 5.27
N TYR A 57 5.66 -1.44 5.50
CA TYR A 57 4.45 -0.83 6.08
C TYR A 57 3.92 0.25 5.13
N ALA A 58 2.59 0.34 5.04
CA ALA A 58 1.92 1.42 4.33
C ALA A 58 2.36 2.80 4.87
N ARG A 59 2.43 3.78 3.98
CA ARG A 59 2.87 5.15 4.30
C ARG A 59 1.71 6.11 4.09
N THR A 60 1.49 6.98 5.06
CA THR A 60 0.45 8.01 5.00
C THR A 60 0.63 9.00 3.85
N THR A 61 1.87 9.17 3.36
CA THR A 61 2.17 10.05 2.22
C THR A 61 1.95 9.39 0.86
N ARG A 62 1.68 8.08 0.83
CA ARG A 62 1.51 7.30 -0.40
C ARG A 62 0.04 7.01 -0.63
N PHE A 63 -0.67 8.01 -1.14
CA PHE A 63 -2.08 7.88 -1.50
C PHE A 63 -2.37 8.65 -2.78
N ALA A 64 -3.48 8.30 -3.42
CA ALA A 64 -4.04 9.05 -4.54
C ALA A 64 -5.55 9.15 -4.38
N VAL A 65 -6.12 10.29 -4.71
CA VAL A 65 -7.57 10.51 -4.71
C VAL A 65 -8.02 10.75 -6.14
N ARG A 66 -9.18 10.20 -6.48
CA ARG A 66 -9.85 10.47 -7.76
C ARG A 66 -11.30 10.86 -7.52
N LEU A 67 -11.63 12.09 -7.88
CA LEU A 67 -12.99 12.61 -7.85
C LEU A 67 -13.65 12.39 -9.21
N PHE A 68 -14.89 11.91 -9.17
CA PHE A 68 -15.76 11.78 -10.33
C PHE A 68 -16.97 12.69 -10.12
N LEU A 69 -17.06 13.72 -10.96
CA LEU A 69 -18.18 14.65 -10.89
C LEU A 69 -19.48 14.00 -11.40
N PRO A 70 -20.64 14.47 -10.94
CA PRO A 70 -21.93 14.17 -11.55
C PRO A 70 -21.93 14.63 -13.02
N VAL A 71 -21.85 13.69 -13.95
CA VAL A 71 -22.07 13.95 -15.39
C VAL A 71 -23.21 13.07 -15.86
N SER A 72 -24.42 13.62 -15.91
CA SER A 72 -25.57 12.91 -16.47
C SER A 72 -25.53 12.99 -17.99
N LEU A 73 -25.05 11.92 -18.63
CA LEU A 73 -25.04 11.78 -20.10
C LEU A 73 -26.42 12.04 -20.71
N ASN A 74 -27.49 11.62 -20.04
CA ASN A 74 -28.85 11.85 -20.50
C ASN A 74 -29.21 13.35 -20.58
N LYS A 75 -28.71 14.17 -19.64
CA LYS A 75 -28.95 15.62 -19.66
C LYS A 75 -28.11 16.30 -20.73
N LEU A 76 -26.86 15.87 -20.91
CA LEU A 76 -25.98 16.35 -21.99
C LEU A 76 -26.61 16.10 -23.37
N VAL A 77 -27.22 14.92 -23.57
CA VAL A 77 -27.92 14.54 -24.81
C VAL A 77 -29.20 15.35 -24.99
N GLN A 78 -30.01 15.53 -23.95
CA GLN A 78 -31.21 16.37 -24.00
C GLN A 78 -30.88 17.82 -24.38
N GLU A 79 -29.85 18.41 -23.76
CA GLU A 79 -29.40 19.77 -24.09
C GLU A 79 -28.87 19.90 -25.53
N SER A 80 -28.21 18.87 -26.06
CA SER A 80 -27.78 18.88 -27.46
C SER A 80 -28.94 18.81 -28.45
N ASN A 81 -30.08 18.23 -28.03
CA ASN A 81 -31.27 18.06 -28.87
C ASN A 81 -32.27 19.22 -28.72
N ASP A 82 -32.19 20.00 -27.65
CA ASP A 82 -33.00 21.22 -27.43
C ASP A 82 -32.50 22.38 -28.31
N ILE A 83 -32.65 22.24 -29.63
CA ILE A 83 -32.67 23.39 -30.55
C ILE A 83 -34.02 24.08 -30.36
N VAL A 84 -34.06 25.08 -29.47
CA VAL A 84 -35.28 25.87 -29.24
C VAL A 84 -35.59 26.74 -30.46
N LEU A 85 -36.37 26.20 -31.39
CA LEU A 85 -37.01 26.94 -32.48
C LEU A 85 -38.32 27.53 -31.93
N LYS A 86 -38.28 28.76 -31.41
CA LYS A 86 -39.49 29.51 -31.09
C LYS A 86 -39.76 30.51 -32.22
N GLU A 87 -40.88 30.33 -32.93
CA GLU A 87 -41.39 31.25 -33.97
C GLU A 87 -40.40 31.63 -35.09
N GLY A 88 -39.62 30.67 -35.60
CA GLY A 88 -38.86 30.86 -36.85
C GLY A 88 -37.70 31.89 -36.78
N GLN A 89 -37.34 32.39 -35.61
CA GLN A 89 -36.13 33.17 -35.40
C GLN A 89 -35.21 32.50 -34.38
N SER A 90 -33.96 32.27 -34.77
CA SER A 90 -32.90 31.83 -33.87
C SER A 90 -32.55 32.97 -32.90
N ILE A 91 -33.10 32.93 -31.70
CA ILE A 91 -32.78 33.91 -30.65
C ILE A 91 -31.32 33.66 -30.21
N HIS A 92 -30.47 34.68 -30.34
CA HIS A 92 -29.11 34.64 -29.80
C HIS A 92 -29.14 34.51 -28.26
N PRO A 93 -28.26 33.69 -27.65
CA PRO A 93 -28.41 33.21 -26.27
C PRO A 93 -28.17 34.24 -25.16
N ARG A 94 -28.04 35.54 -25.45
CA ARG A 94 -27.60 36.54 -24.46
C ARG A 94 -28.57 36.82 -23.31
N LEU A 95 -29.88 36.69 -23.50
CA LEU A 95 -30.86 36.82 -22.41
C LEU A 95 -31.01 35.53 -21.58
N ALA A 96 -30.78 34.36 -22.20
CA ALA A 96 -30.73 33.07 -21.50
C ALA A 96 -29.40 32.90 -20.75
N GLU A 97 -28.30 33.50 -21.23
CA GLU A 97 -26.98 33.49 -20.61
C GLU A 97 -26.97 34.11 -19.21
N GLN A 98 -27.79 35.14 -18.93
CA GLN A 98 -27.87 35.73 -17.58
C GLN A 98 -28.55 34.82 -16.55
N ALA A 99 -29.50 33.97 -16.98
CA ALA A 99 -30.07 32.93 -16.11
C ALA A 99 -29.14 31.69 -16.00
N ARG A 100 -28.31 31.44 -17.01
CA ARG A 100 -27.25 30.40 -17.02
C ARG A 100 -26.03 30.75 -16.16
N GLN A 101 -25.86 32.00 -15.74
CA GLN A 101 -24.73 32.42 -14.91
C GLN A 101 -24.78 31.88 -13.47
N SER A 102 -25.94 31.45 -12.97
CA SER A 102 -26.08 31.00 -11.57
C SER A 102 -25.87 29.51 -11.36
N ASN A 103 -26.29 28.70 -12.32
CA ASN A 103 -26.21 27.24 -12.25
C ASN A 103 -25.23 26.73 -13.30
N PRO A 104 -24.26 25.88 -12.92
CA PRO A 104 -23.36 25.30 -13.90
C PRO A 104 -24.12 24.32 -14.80
N ASP A 105 -24.08 24.56 -16.10
CA ASP A 105 -24.62 23.66 -17.13
C ASP A 105 -23.91 22.29 -17.07
N PRO A 106 -24.59 21.17 -17.38
CA PRO A 106 -23.97 19.84 -17.50
C PRO A 106 -22.74 19.84 -18.42
N GLN A 107 -22.82 20.54 -19.57
CA GLN A 107 -21.69 20.69 -20.50
C GLN A 107 -20.51 21.41 -19.86
N TYR A 108 -20.79 22.47 -19.10
CA TYR A 108 -19.78 23.20 -18.35
C TYR A 108 -19.11 22.29 -17.30
N MET A 109 -19.89 21.50 -16.57
CA MET A 109 -19.35 20.55 -15.58
C MET A 109 -18.51 19.45 -16.22
N HIS A 110 -18.89 18.96 -17.40
CA HIS A 110 -18.08 17.98 -18.14
C HIS A 110 -16.73 18.57 -18.60
N ASN A 111 -16.74 19.80 -19.10
CA ASN A 111 -15.51 20.52 -19.48
C ASN A 111 -14.62 20.81 -18.26
N LEU A 112 -15.21 21.21 -17.14
CA LEU A 112 -14.51 21.41 -15.88
C LEU A 112 -13.88 20.10 -15.38
N ALA A 113 -14.62 18.99 -15.42
CA ALA A 113 -14.12 17.68 -15.02
C ALA A 113 -12.95 17.19 -15.90
N SER A 114 -13.04 17.38 -17.22
CA SER A 114 -11.97 16.97 -18.15
C SER A 114 -10.73 17.83 -18.06
N GLN A 115 -10.87 19.15 -17.85
CA GLN A 115 -9.73 20.07 -17.79
C GLN A 115 -9.07 20.12 -16.40
N LEU A 116 -9.87 20.14 -15.33
CA LEU A 116 -9.38 20.35 -13.96
C LEU A 116 -9.42 19.10 -13.09
N GLY A 117 -10.14 18.05 -13.48
CA GLY A 117 -10.27 16.86 -12.65
C GLY A 117 -8.93 16.22 -12.29
N GLN A 118 -8.03 16.08 -13.26
CA GLN A 118 -6.69 15.54 -13.00
C GLN A 118 -5.86 16.46 -12.08
N GLN A 119 -5.95 17.78 -12.28
CA GLN A 119 -5.24 18.76 -11.45
C GLN A 119 -5.72 18.69 -10.00
N VAL A 120 -7.04 18.71 -9.77
CA VAL A 120 -7.64 18.63 -8.43
C VAL A 120 -7.24 17.33 -7.72
N ASN A 121 -7.21 16.21 -8.44
CA ASN A 121 -6.82 14.91 -7.89
C ASN A 121 -5.37 14.91 -7.39
N ILE A 122 -4.44 15.53 -8.14
CA ILE A 122 -3.02 15.59 -7.77
C ILE A 122 -2.78 16.64 -6.67
N HIS A 123 -3.59 17.70 -6.62
CA HIS A 123 -3.48 18.76 -5.61
C HIS A 123 -4.06 18.37 -4.25
N CYS A 124 -4.63 17.17 -4.10
CA CYS A 124 -5.07 16.67 -2.80
C CYS A 124 -3.86 16.47 -1.87
N ASP A 125 -3.80 17.23 -0.78
CA ASP A 125 -2.71 17.19 0.21
C ASP A 125 -2.99 16.20 1.33
N THR A 126 -4.23 16.16 1.81
CA THR A 126 -4.66 15.21 2.83
C THR A 126 -6.05 14.71 2.52
N VAL A 127 -6.30 13.45 2.87
CA VAL A 127 -7.62 12.83 2.85
C VAL A 127 -7.73 11.87 4.02
N ALA A 128 -8.87 11.87 4.70
CA ALA A 128 -9.19 10.86 5.70
C ALA A 128 -10.00 9.74 5.04
N MET A 129 -9.58 8.49 5.19
CA MET A 129 -10.43 7.36 4.81
C MET A 129 -11.70 7.36 5.68
N PRO A 130 -12.88 7.08 5.09
CA PRO A 130 -14.12 7.06 5.85
C PRO A 130 -14.13 5.92 6.87
N GLY A 131 -14.75 6.18 8.02
CA GLY A 131 -15.02 5.14 9.02
C GLY A 131 -16.21 4.26 8.63
N HIS A 132 -16.40 3.18 9.36
CA HIS A 132 -17.60 2.35 9.31
C HIS A 132 -17.90 1.89 10.73
N ASP A 133 -19.07 2.26 11.23
CA ASP A 133 -19.45 2.05 12.62
C ASP A 133 -20.61 1.04 12.74
N LEU A 134 -20.61 0.29 13.83
CA LEU A 134 -21.67 -0.65 14.18
C LEU A 134 -22.49 -0.05 15.32
N GLN A 135 -23.77 0.20 15.06
CA GLN A 135 -24.69 0.68 16.07
C GLN A 135 -25.12 -0.49 16.95
N THR A 136 -24.90 -0.34 18.26
CA THR A 136 -25.28 -1.34 19.26
C THR A 136 -26.45 -0.85 20.11
N GLN A 137 -27.22 -1.81 20.63
CA GLN A 137 -28.20 -1.58 21.67
C GLN A 137 -27.85 -2.42 22.90
N ALA A 138 -27.87 -1.78 24.05
CA ALA A 138 -27.84 -2.40 25.36
C ALA A 138 -29.05 -3.31 25.58
N ILE A 139 -28.80 -4.59 25.87
CA ILE A 139 -29.84 -5.55 26.24
C ILE A 139 -29.52 -6.11 27.62
N GLN A 140 -30.51 -6.08 28.51
CA GLN A 140 -30.46 -6.67 29.82
C GLN A 140 -31.65 -7.61 30.04
N TYR A 141 -31.39 -8.86 30.41
CA TYR A 141 -32.43 -9.82 30.78
C TYR A 141 -32.51 -9.96 32.30
N GLY A 142 -33.53 -9.36 32.90
CA GLY A 142 -33.75 -9.44 34.35
C GLY A 142 -32.59 -8.81 35.13
N SER A 143 -32.02 -9.56 36.08
CA SER A 143 -30.86 -9.14 36.88
C SER A 143 -29.51 -9.55 36.29
N ALA A 144 -29.49 -10.11 35.08
CA ALA A 144 -28.23 -10.44 34.41
C ALA A 144 -27.44 -9.16 34.08
N PRO A 145 -26.10 -9.22 33.99
CA PRO A 145 -25.30 -8.11 33.50
C PRO A 145 -25.72 -7.72 32.07
N GLU A 146 -25.75 -6.41 31.82
CA GLU A 146 -26.05 -5.83 30.51
C GLU A 146 -24.93 -6.15 29.51
N TYR A 147 -25.32 -6.41 28.25
CA TYR A 147 -24.37 -6.54 27.15
C TYR A 147 -24.88 -5.80 25.91
N GLU A 148 -23.94 -5.36 25.08
CA GLU A 148 -24.21 -4.63 23.85
C GLU A 148 -24.42 -5.61 22.69
N MET A 149 -25.55 -5.49 21.97
CA MET A 149 -25.85 -6.26 20.77
C MET A 149 -25.87 -5.36 19.53
N VAL A 150 -25.14 -5.73 18.48
CA VAL A 150 -25.11 -4.99 17.20
C VAL A 150 -26.46 -5.10 16.51
N GLN A 151 -27.00 -3.98 16.04
CA GLN A 151 -28.28 -3.92 15.33
C GLN A 151 -28.17 -3.48 13.88
N ALA A 152 -27.36 -2.44 13.66
CA ALA A 152 -27.21 -1.82 12.36
C ALA A 152 -25.76 -1.43 12.13
N HIS A 153 -25.44 -1.14 10.88
CA HIS A 153 -24.20 -0.48 10.51
C HIS A 153 -24.55 0.92 9.99
N ALA A 154 -23.66 1.87 10.23
CA ALA A 154 -23.83 3.23 9.79
C ALA A 154 -22.54 3.75 9.18
N PHE A 155 -22.68 4.42 8.05
CA PHE A 155 -21.63 5.20 7.42
C PHE A 155 -21.74 6.62 7.95
N THR A 156 -21.13 6.86 9.11
CA THR A 156 -21.20 8.16 9.78
C THR A 156 -19.99 9.03 9.43
N GLY A 157 -20.20 10.34 9.45
CA GLY A 157 -19.15 11.33 9.25
C GLY A 157 -18.97 11.79 7.81
N GLN A 158 -18.01 12.70 7.62
CA GLN A 158 -17.64 13.27 6.32
C GLN A 158 -16.21 12.85 5.98
N ILE A 159 -15.94 12.70 4.70
CA ILE A 159 -14.57 12.54 4.21
C ILE A 159 -13.96 13.93 4.12
N ASN A 160 -13.05 14.21 5.05
CA ASN A 160 -12.33 15.47 5.10
C ASN A 160 -11.11 15.39 4.19
N ALA A 161 -11.05 16.29 3.23
CA ALA A 161 -9.91 16.42 2.32
C ALA A 161 -9.43 17.88 2.28
N SER A 162 -8.12 18.06 2.09
CA SER A 162 -7.53 19.36 1.83
C SER A 162 -6.84 19.37 0.48
N PHE A 163 -6.98 20.46 -0.26
CA PHE A 163 -6.41 20.64 -1.59
C PHE A 163 -5.53 21.87 -1.62
N TYR A 164 -4.38 21.78 -2.27
CA TYR A 164 -3.59 22.95 -2.60
C TYR A 164 -4.35 23.85 -3.56
N ALA A 165 -4.44 25.13 -3.23
CA ALA A 165 -5.00 26.12 -4.13
C ALA A 165 -3.96 26.57 -5.15
N ASP A 166 -4.32 26.51 -6.44
CA ASP A 166 -3.63 27.23 -7.48
C ASP A 166 -3.79 28.75 -7.26
N LYS A 167 -2.93 29.56 -7.90
CA LYS A 167 -2.97 31.02 -7.88
C LYS A 167 -4.35 31.59 -8.25
N TYR A 168 -5.09 30.88 -9.10
CA TYR A 168 -6.43 31.25 -9.55
C TYR A 168 -7.55 30.59 -8.75
N LEU A 169 -7.24 29.85 -7.68
CA LEU A 169 -8.22 29.14 -6.84
C LEU A 169 -9.14 28.22 -7.66
N ARG A 170 -8.61 27.57 -8.71
CA ARG A 170 -9.41 26.74 -9.62
C ARG A 170 -10.00 25.54 -8.90
N GLU A 171 -9.29 24.98 -7.94
CA GLU A 171 -9.76 23.89 -7.07
C GLU A 171 -10.96 24.35 -6.24
N ARG A 172 -10.95 25.59 -5.75
CA ARG A 172 -12.09 26.16 -5.02
C ARG A 172 -13.28 26.34 -5.94
N HIS A 173 -13.05 26.95 -7.11
CA HIS A 173 -14.09 27.16 -8.12
C HIS A 173 -14.71 25.83 -8.59
N PHE A 174 -13.89 24.79 -8.71
CA PHE A 174 -14.34 23.44 -9.03
C PHE A 174 -15.29 22.87 -7.97
N MET A 175 -14.94 22.99 -6.69
CA MET A 175 -15.78 22.51 -5.58
C MET A 175 -17.05 23.35 -5.41
N GLU A 176 -16.95 24.68 -5.57
CA GLU A 176 -18.10 25.58 -5.53
C GLU A 176 -19.05 25.33 -6.70
N ALA A 177 -18.54 25.05 -7.90
CA ALA A 177 -19.37 24.65 -9.05
C ALA A 177 -20.11 23.34 -8.76
N TRP A 178 -19.45 22.36 -8.12
CA TRP A 178 -20.12 21.14 -7.69
C TRP A 178 -21.19 21.42 -6.62
N GLN A 179 -20.93 22.29 -5.62
CA GLN A 179 -21.97 22.70 -4.66
C GLN A 179 -23.18 23.39 -5.30
N LYS A 180 -22.96 24.22 -6.32
CA LYS A 180 -24.04 24.87 -7.10
C LYS A 180 -24.91 23.88 -7.89
N LEU A 181 -24.47 22.63 -8.05
CA LEU A 181 -25.36 21.57 -8.55
C LEU A 181 -26.37 21.13 -7.50
N ALA A 182 -26.06 21.19 -6.21
CA ALA A 182 -26.98 20.82 -5.15
C ALA A 182 -28.04 21.91 -4.89
N VAL A 183 -27.61 23.18 -4.86
CA VAL A 183 -28.50 24.32 -4.60
C VAL A 183 -28.20 25.45 -5.57
N ASP A 184 -29.25 25.97 -6.21
CA ASP A 184 -29.15 27.16 -7.04
C ASP A 184 -29.03 28.42 -6.17
N MET A 185 -28.00 29.22 -6.42
CA MET A 185 -27.75 30.45 -5.68
C MET A 185 -28.77 31.55 -5.95
N ASN A 186 -29.45 31.53 -7.12
CA ASN A 186 -30.39 32.58 -7.49
C ASN A 186 -31.82 32.23 -7.10
N THR A 187 -32.26 31.00 -7.38
CA THR A 187 -33.63 30.57 -7.04
C THR A 187 -33.73 30.02 -5.62
N HIS A 188 -32.60 29.77 -4.96
CA HIS A 188 -32.51 29.15 -3.63
C HIS A 188 -33.21 27.78 -3.54
N LYS A 189 -33.39 27.11 -4.68
CA LYS A 189 -34.01 25.79 -4.76
C LYS A 189 -32.95 24.70 -4.75
N ALA A 190 -33.20 23.66 -3.97
CA ALA A 190 -32.41 22.43 -4.03
C ALA A 190 -32.78 21.63 -5.29
N LYS A 191 -31.77 21.04 -5.95
CA LYS A 191 -31.97 20.14 -7.08
C LYS A 191 -32.19 18.69 -6.60
N TYR A 192 -32.53 17.81 -7.54
CA TYR A 192 -32.69 16.39 -7.24
C TYR A 192 -31.37 15.77 -6.80
N TYR A 193 -31.45 14.83 -5.87
CA TYR A 193 -30.28 14.15 -5.30
C TYR A 193 -29.37 13.55 -6.39
N ASP A 194 -29.97 12.87 -7.36
CA ASP A 194 -29.27 12.24 -8.49
C ASP A 194 -28.52 13.22 -9.40
N ASP A 195 -28.81 14.52 -9.33
CA ASP A 195 -28.25 15.53 -10.22
C ASP A 195 -26.86 16.02 -9.78
N TYR A 196 -26.52 15.88 -8.51
CA TYR A 196 -25.29 16.42 -7.93
C TYR A 196 -24.41 15.37 -7.25
N ILE A 197 -24.86 14.12 -7.18
CA ILE A 197 -24.06 13.03 -6.61
C ILE A 197 -22.98 12.55 -7.56
N GLY A 198 -21.75 12.48 -7.05
CA GLY A 198 -20.60 11.92 -7.73
C GLY A 198 -20.09 10.65 -7.05
N LYS A 199 -18.84 10.31 -7.38
CA LYS A 199 -18.11 9.21 -6.75
C LYS A 199 -16.71 9.70 -6.38
N MET A 200 -16.11 9.07 -5.38
CA MET A 200 -14.74 9.34 -5.01
C MET A 200 -14.00 8.05 -4.73
N HIS A 201 -12.83 7.90 -5.33
CA HIS A 201 -11.92 6.80 -5.03
C HIS A 201 -10.74 7.31 -4.23
N ILE A 202 -10.38 6.58 -3.18
CA ILE A 202 -9.18 6.82 -2.38
C ILE A 202 -8.32 5.57 -2.48
N TYR A 203 -7.09 5.74 -2.97
CA TYR A 203 -6.12 4.66 -3.15
C TYR A 203 -4.96 4.82 -2.18
N GLN A 204 -4.58 3.73 -1.52
CA GLN A 204 -3.28 3.57 -0.89
C GLN A 204 -2.30 3.05 -1.94
N LEU A 205 -1.18 3.73 -2.07
CA LEU A 205 -0.13 3.33 -3.00
C LEU A 205 0.95 2.52 -2.26
N GLY A 206 1.39 1.45 -2.91
CA GLY A 206 2.53 0.63 -2.53
C GLY A 206 3.62 0.71 -3.59
N SER A 207 4.80 0.20 -3.22
CA SER A 207 5.93 0.02 -4.13
C SER A 207 6.15 -1.47 -4.25
N LEU A 208 6.05 -2.02 -5.46
CA LEU A 208 6.37 -3.41 -5.69
C LEU A 208 7.86 -3.50 -6.04
N ASP A 209 8.64 -4.22 -5.24
CA ASP A 209 10.08 -4.36 -5.45
C ASP A 209 10.33 -5.32 -6.64
N GLY A 210 10.66 -4.77 -7.81
CA GLY A 210 11.09 -5.57 -8.97
C GLY A 210 10.81 -4.97 -10.35
N GLU A 211 9.74 -4.19 -10.50
CA GLU A 211 9.25 -3.73 -11.82
C GLU A 211 9.58 -2.26 -12.11
N GLY A 212 10.18 -1.52 -11.17
CA GLY A 212 10.42 -0.08 -11.30
C GLY A 212 9.18 0.80 -11.14
N ASP A 213 7.99 0.19 -11.01
CA ASP A 213 6.73 0.90 -10.79
C ASP A 213 6.54 1.24 -9.31
N ARG A 214 6.56 2.54 -8.99
CA ARG A 214 6.61 3.05 -7.61
C ARG A 214 5.23 3.37 -7.02
N ASP A 215 4.19 3.37 -7.85
CA ASP A 215 2.86 3.89 -7.50
C ASP A 215 1.76 2.90 -7.90
N VAL A 216 1.82 1.68 -7.36
CA VAL A 216 0.79 0.65 -7.60
C VAL A 216 -0.29 0.76 -6.53
N PRO A 217 -1.60 0.84 -6.88
CA PRO A 217 -2.67 0.82 -5.89
C PRO A 217 -2.73 -0.54 -5.19
N THR A 218 -2.38 -0.59 -3.91
CA THR A 218 -2.42 -1.81 -3.08
C THR A 218 -3.72 -1.96 -2.32
N TYR A 219 -4.37 -0.84 -2.02
CA TYR A 219 -5.67 -0.80 -1.37
C TYR A 219 -6.48 0.37 -1.91
N GLY A 220 -7.79 0.23 -2.00
CA GLY A 220 -8.66 1.28 -2.55
C GLY A 220 -10.06 1.21 -1.98
N ILE A 221 -10.67 2.38 -1.78
CA ILE A 221 -12.06 2.51 -1.37
C ILE A 221 -12.79 3.34 -2.43
N GLU A 222 -13.99 2.90 -2.83
CA GLU A 222 -14.95 3.69 -3.60
C GLU A 222 -16.05 4.19 -2.66
N ALA A 223 -16.12 5.50 -2.45
CA ALA A 223 -17.25 6.16 -1.83
C ALA A 223 -18.29 6.49 -2.90
N THR A 224 -19.53 6.06 -2.68
CA THR A 224 -20.66 6.29 -3.59
C THR A 224 -21.55 7.42 -3.10
N GLU A 225 -22.20 8.10 -4.06
CA GLU A 225 -23.15 9.19 -3.82
C GLU A 225 -22.50 10.36 -3.05
N VAL A 226 -21.32 10.77 -3.52
CA VAL A 226 -20.46 11.75 -2.87
C VAL A 226 -20.81 13.17 -3.34
N TYR A 227 -20.83 14.13 -2.43
CA TYR A 227 -20.92 15.56 -2.78
C TYR A 227 -20.23 16.44 -1.73
N PRO A 228 -19.71 17.61 -2.10
CA PRO A 228 -19.09 18.54 -1.16
C PRO A 228 -20.16 19.19 -0.28
N ALA A 229 -20.24 18.80 1.00
CA ALA A 229 -21.19 19.39 1.94
C ALA A 229 -20.68 20.73 2.49
N THR A 230 -19.38 20.84 2.75
CA THR A 230 -18.77 22.05 3.29
C THR A 230 -17.51 22.40 2.51
N ILE A 231 -17.33 23.69 2.23
CA ILE A 231 -16.08 24.26 1.73
C ILE A 231 -15.68 25.32 2.75
N SER A 232 -14.52 25.14 3.40
CA SER A 232 -14.08 26.04 4.45
C SER A 232 -13.71 27.43 3.89
N ALA A 233 -13.84 28.45 4.76
CA ALA A 233 -13.30 29.77 4.49
C ALA A 233 -11.76 29.69 4.34
N ILE A 234 -11.22 30.58 3.50
CA ILE A 234 -9.77 30.76 3.35
C ILE A 234 -9.39 31.99 4.15
N ASP A 235 -8.51 31.82 5.12
CA ASP A 235 -8.00 32.91 5.93
C ASP A 235 -6.78 33.55 5.25
N TYR A 236 -6.92 34.82 4.86
CA TYR A 236 -5.82 35.61 4.33
C TYR A 236 -5.21 36.48 5.43
N ASN A 237 -3.88 36.49 5.53
CA ASN A 237 -3.15 37.39 6.40
C ASN A 237 -1.88 37.89 5.69
N TYR A 238 -1.38 39.05 6.12
CA TYR A 238 -0.13 39.62 5.61
C TYR A 238 1.11 39.17 6.40
N ALA A 239 0.93 38.37 7.45
CA ALA A 239 2.00 38.03 8.41
C ALA A 239 2.73 36.72 8.08
N GLY A 240 2.06 35.76 7.44
CA GLY A 240 2.60 34.44 7.11
C GLY A 240 2.57 34.17 5.60
N ASN A 241 3.70 33.69 5.06
CA ASN A 241 3.83 33.26 3.67
C ASN A 241 3.54 31.76 3.52
N ASN A 242 2.32 31.33 3.90
CA ASN A 242 1.89 29.94 3.82
C ASN A 242 1.12 29.69 2.51
N ILE A 243 1.25 28.49 1.96
CA ILE A 243 0.44 28.07 0.80
C ILE A 243 -1.02 27.93 1.24
N VAL A 244 -1.92 28.50 0.44
CA VAL A 244 -3.37 28.42 0.67
C VAL A 244 -3.85 27.00 0.41
N LYS A 245 -4.64 26.46 1.34
CA LYS A 245 -5.31 25.17 1.23
C LYS A 245 -6.82 25.34 1.31
N ILE A 246 -7.53 24.55 0.52
CA ILE A 246 -8.99 24.49 0.50
C ILE A 246 -9.40 23.21 1.21
N ASN A 247 -10.02 23.35 2.36
CA ASN A 247 -10.55 22.22 3.13
C ASN A 247 -12.00 21.97 2.69
N VAL A 248 -12.31 20.72 2.37
CA VAL A 248 -13.62 20.28 1.90
C VAL A 248 -14.07 19.07 2.71
N GLY A 249 -15.29 19.15 3.24
CA GLY A 249 -15.99 18.02 3.85
C GLY A 249 -16.94 17.39 2.84
N PHE A 250 -16.62 16.20 2.37
CA PHE A 250 -17.48 15.43 1.47
C PHE A 250 -18.44 14.56 2.26
N ASN A 251 -19.74 14.69 1.97
CA ASN A 251 -20.73 13.73 2.44
C ASN A 251 -20.84 12.59 1.44
N TYR A 252 -21.17 11.40 1.93
CA TYR A 252 -21.27 10.19 1.14
C TYR A 252 -22.32 9.27 1.79
N LYS A 253 -22.88 8.33 1.02
CA LYS A 253 -23.88 7.38 1.56
C LYS A 253 -23.25 6.13 2.13
N GLN A 254 -22.31 5.57 1.40
CA GLN A 254 -21.67 4.29 1.71
C GLN A 254 -20.35 4.19 0.94
N TRP A 255 -19.49 3.28 1.38
CA TRP A 255 -18.23 3.01 0.72
C TRP A 255 -17.98 1.51 0.60
N TYR A 256 -17.26 1.14 -0.45
CA TYR A 256 -16.91 -0.24 -0.78
C TYR A 256 -15.39 -0.37 -0.91
N ASN A 257 -14.87 -1.53 -0.53
CA ASN A 257 -13.46 -1.83 -0.71
C ASN A 257 -13.22 -2.37 -2.13
N LEU A 258 -12.47 -1.62 -2.93
CA LEU A 258 -12.12 -1.96 -4.30
C LEU A 258 -11.20 -3.17 -4.42
N THR A 259 -10.51 -3.58 -3.35
CA THR A 259 -9.63 -4.76 -3.37
C THR A 259 -10.31 -6.05 -2.94
N ALA A 260 -11.44 -5.95 -2.23
CA ALA A 260 -12.18 -7.13 -1.77
C ALA A 260 -13.23 -7.56 -2.82
N ASP A 261 -13.86 -6.58 -3.47
CA ASP A 261 -14.85 -6.82 -4.52
C ASP A 261 -14.18 -6.61 -5.87
N GLY A 262 -14.04 -7.69 -6.64
CA GLY A 262 -13.42 -7.72 -7.97
C GLY A 262 -14.16 -6.88 -9.01
N ILE A 263 -14.09 -5.55 -8.90
CA ILE A 263 -14.67 -4.62 -9.85
C ILE A 263 -13.61 -4.31 -10.91
N ALA A 264 -13.89 -4.77 -12.13
CA ALA A 264 -13.27 -4.34 -13.39
C ALA A 264 -11.82 -4.76 -13.65
N GLY A 265 -11.45 -6.03 -13.40
CA GLY A 265 -10.32 -6.67 -14.08
C GLY A 265 -8.92 -6.12 -13.77
N ILE A 266 -8.80 -5.27 -12.75
CA ILE A 266 -7.53 -4.84 -12.17
C ILE A 266 -7.29 -5.75 -10.97
N GLU A 267 -6.36 -6.70 -11.08
CA GLU A 267 -5.87 -7.44 -9.91
C GLU A 267 -5.07 -6.47 -9.05
N PHE A 268 -5.75 -5.84 -8.09
CA PHE A 268 -5.08 -5.15 -6.99
C PHE A 268 -4.31 -6.21 -6.19
N GLY A 269 -3.04 -5.91 -5.87
CA GLY A 269 -2.05 -6.84 -5.33
C GLY A 269 -2.64 -8.00 -4.54
N SER A 270 -2.31 -9.23 -4.95
CA SER A 270 -2.92 -10.44 -4.41
C SER A 270 -2.92 -10.45 -2.88
N SER A 271 -4.08 -10.72 -2.26
CA SER A 271 -4.19 -10.89 -0.80
C SER A 271 -3.31 -12.03 -0.26
N ARG A 272 -2.78 -12.87 -1.16
CA ARG A 272 -1.81 -13.92 -0.89
C ARG A 272 -0.43 -13.44 -1.32
N GLN A 273 0.51 -13.54 -0.38
CA GLN A 273 1.93 -13.25 -0.55
C GLN A 273 2.48 -13.94 -1.81
N THR A 274 3.05 -13.16 -2.74
CA THR A 274 3.88 -13.74 -3.80
C THR A 274 5.25 -14.04 -3.19
N LEU A 275 5.64 -15.31 -3.16
CA LEU A 275 6.99 -15.68 -2.75
C LEU A 275 7.93 -15.31 -3.90
N HIS A 276 8.71 -14.24 -3.76
CA HIS A 276 9.72 -13.92 -4.75
C HIS A 276 10.64 -15.14 -4.95
N PRO A 277 10.86 -15.61 -6.19
CA PRO A 277 11.76 -16.70 -6.45
C PRO A 277 13.17 -16.26 -6.08
N VAL A 278 13.68 -16.75 -4.94
CA VAL A 278 15.09 -16.59 -4.58
C VAL A 278 15.88 -17.25 -5.68
N LYS A 279 16.58 -16.44 -6.48
CA LYS A 279 17.43 -16.91 -7.59
C LYS A 279 18.46 -17.87 -7.01
N GLY A 280 18.21 -19.17 -7.15
CA GLY A 280 19.18 -20.20 -6.80
C GLY A 280 20.47 -19.93 -7.55
N ARG A 281 21.61 -20.01 -6.85
CA ARG A 281 22.92 -19.85 -7.48
C ARG A 281 23.00 -20.80 -8.69
N PRO A 282 23.31 -20.30 -9.90
CA PRO A 282 23.34 -21.15 -11.08
C PRO A 282 24.51 -22.14 -10.99
N GLY A 283 24.23 -23.42 -11.18
CA GLY A 283 25.23 -24.49 -11.17
C GLY A 283 24.78 -25.75 -10.43
N ILE A 284 25.61 -26.79 -10.53
CA ILE A 284 25.41 -28.13 -9.92
C ILE A 284 25.28 -28.04 -8.38
N ASP A 285 25.79 -26.95 -7.78
CA ASP A 285 25.65 -26.62 -6.36
C ASP A 285 24.20 -26.39 -5.90
N GLY A 286 23.31 -25.93 -6.79
CA GLY A 286 21.89 -25.72 -6.46
C GLY A 286 21.06 -27.00 -6.43
N LEU A 287 21.55 -28.08 -7.05
CA LEU A 287 20.91 -29.41 -7.03
C LEU A 287 21.27 -30.17 -5.74
N LEU A 288 22.51 -30.00 -5.26
CA LEU A 288 23.01 -30.62 -4.04
C LEU A 288 22.37 -30.04 -2.76
N ASP A 289 21.95 -28.78 -2.78
CA ASP A 289 21.24 -28.11 -1.67
C ASP A 289 19.75 -28.47 -1.60
N LYS A 290 19.19 -29.10 -2.64
CA LYS A 290 17.81 -29.63 -2.67
C LYS A 290 17.73 -31.12 -2.30
N LEU A 291 18.86 -31.75 -2.02
CA LEU A 291 18.89 -33.13 -1.57
C LEU A 291 18.77 -33.20 -0.03
N PRO A 292 18.13 -34.25 0.51
CA PRO A 292 18.08 -34.49 1.96
C PRO A 292 19.49 -34.42 2.58
N PRO A 293 19.62 -33.94 3.85
CA PRO A 293 20.92 -33.67 4.48
C PRO A 293 21.90 -34.86 4.44
N GLU A 294 21.36 -36.08 4.40
CA GLU A 294 22.09 -37.34 4.31
C GLU A 294 22.89 -37.46 2.99
N LEU A 295 22.29 -37.07 1.86
CA LEU A 295 22.90 -37.19 0.52
C LEU A 295 23.77 -35.97 0.18
N GLY A 296 23.41 -34.78 0.66
CA GLY A 296 24.20 -33.55 0.48
C GLY A 296 25.57 -33.61 1.18
N ARG A 297 25.66 -34.30 2.33
CA ARG A 297 26.94 -34.52 3.04
C ARG A 297 27.80 -35.59 2.37
N ALA A 298 27.19 -36.67 1.88
CA ALA A 298 27.88 -37.72 1.14
C ALA A 298 28.43 -37.20 -0.22
N GLY A 299 27.67 -36.38 -0.94
CA GLY A 299 28.14 -35.77 -2.19
C GLY A 299 29.35 -34.85 -2.01
N ARG A 300 29.39 -34.08 -0.91
CA ARG A 300 30.52 -33.19 -0.59
C ARG A 300 31.79 -33.94 -0.17
N SER A 301 31.68 -35.10 0.48
CA SER A 301 32.85 -35.91 0.85
C SER A 301 33.47 -36.63 -0.34
N ILE A 302 32.64 -37.20 -1.23
CA ILE A 302 33.11 -37.91 -2.43
C ILE A 302 33.78 -36.94 -3.41
N PHE A 303 33.24 -35.73 -3.58
CA PHE A 303 33.79 -34.74 -4.51
C PHE A 303 35.11 -34.14 -4.03
N ASN A 304 35.27 -33.89 -2.72
CA ASN A 304 36.55 -33.46 -2.14
C ASN A 304 37.59 -34.59 -2.12
N GLN A 305 37.16 -35.85 -2.02
CA GLN A 305 38.05 -37.01 -2.14
C GLN A 305 38.52 -37.23 -3.58
N ALA A 306 37.64 -37.07 -4.58
CA ALA A 306 38.00 -37.11 -6.00
C ALA A 306 38.93 -35.96 -6.40
N LYS A 307 38.73 -34.75 -5.83
CA LYS A 307 39.61 -33.60 -6.04
C LYS A 307 41.02 -33.78 -5.44
N ASN A 308 41.16 -34.60 -4.40
CA ASN A 308 42.43 -34.84 -3.71
C ASN A 308 43.12 -36.17 -4.09
N GLN A 309 42.46 -37.07 -4.84
CA GLN A 309 43.00 -38.37 -5.24
C GLN A 309 43.29 -38.52 -6.74
N LEU A 310 43.08 -37.51 -7.57
CA LEU A 310 43.56 -37.54 -8.94
C LEU A 310 45.05 -37.12 -8.96
N PRO A 311 46.00 -38.03 -9.26
CA PRO A 311 47.38 -37.65 -9.43
C PRO A 311 47.51 -36.74 -10.66
N ILE A 312 47.75 -35.45 -10.43
CA ILE A 312 48.30 -34.55 -11.44
C ILE A 312 49.73 -35.04 -11.71
N GLY A 313 49.86 -35.92 -12.71
CA GLY A 313 51.12 -36.59 -13.04
C GLY A 313 51.15 -37.23 -14.44
N ARG A 314 51.87 -36.58 -15.35
CA ARG A 314 52.54 -37.07 -16.57
C ARG A 314 51.78 -37.61 -17.79
N LEU A 315 50.46 -37.80 -17.83
CA LEU A 315 49.80 -38.27 -19.07
C LEU A 315 48.92 -37.27 -19.85
N THR A 316 48.70 -36.06 -19.35
CA THR A 316 48.02 -35.00 -20.12
C THR A 316 48.81 -33.70 -20.03
N ARG A 317 49.67 -33.47 -21.02
CA ARG A 317 50.36 -32.18 -21.24
C ARG A 317 49.30 -31.10 -21.50
N GLY A 318 48.96 -30.36 -20.44
CA GLY A 318 47.88 -29.38 -20.37
C GLY A 318 47.49 -28.69 -21.68
N LYS A 319 46.17 -28.62 -21.92
CA LYS A 319 45.42 -27.65 -22.74
C LYS A 319 44.06 -28.27 -23.09
N ILE A 320 42.98 -27.89 -22.40
CA ILE A 320 41.66 -27.72 -23.03
C ILE A 320 40.89 -26.69 -22.20
N PHE A 321 41.01 -25.40 -22.55
CA PHE A 321 39.89 -24.47 -22.66
C PHE A 321 40.36 -23.31 -23.55
N PRO A 322 39.84 -23.16 -24.78
CA PRO A 322 40.05 -21.96 -25.57
C PRO A 322 39.23 -20.79 -24.98
N PRO A 323 39.66 -19.52 -25.19
CA PRO A 323 38.90 -18.36 -24.77
C PRO A 323 37.77 -18.08 -25.77
N PHE A 324 36.58 -17.74 -25.28
CA PHE A 324 35.51 -17.21 -26.12
C PHE A 324 35.22 -15.75 -25.74
N THR A 325 35.37 -14.91 -26.77
CA THR A 325 34.52 -13.76 -27.11
C THR A 325 33.04 -13.99 -26.83
#